data_AF-A0A8J1JEK3-F1
#
_entry.id   AF-A0A8J1JEK3-F1
#
_cell.length_a   1.000
_cell.length_b   1.000
_cell.length_c   1.000
_cell.angle_alpha   90.00
_cell.angle_beta   90.00
_cell.angle_gamma   90.00
#
_symmetry.space_group_name_H-M   'P 1'
#
loop_
_entity.id
_entity.type
_entity.pdbx_description
1 polymer ?
#
loop_
_entity_poly.entity_id
_entity_poly.type
_entity_poly.pdbx_seq_one_letter_code
_entity_poly.pdbx_strand_id
1 'polypeptide(L)'
;MVLGLSSTHQRTQLLITQLLKETTCTGYPRVYHLHLFLPKSFLPEVVNTWSSIYKEDTVLQLCLREIQQQRAAQKLLFAFNQMKPKSIPYSPRFLEVFLMYCHSAGQWFTVEECMTGRFRKYNNNTGNENVPTNKLEKTMLAFSHWTYEYTRGEFLVLDLQGVGENLTDPSVIKAWGRRSQDMIFGPANLGEDAIKNFCSKHQCNTCCRNLKLTELKRTDYTPDEALILNSSLQRISPTCSEEESPQQPIRVML
;
A
#
# COMPACT_ATOMS: atom_id res chain seq x y z
N MET A 1 4.16 -26.99 9.53
CA MET A 1 5.42 -26.22 9.64
C MET A 1 5.05 -24.76 9.52
N VAL A 2 5.03 -24.03 10.64
CA VAL A 2 4.69 -22.61 10.67
C VAL A 2 5.88 -21.85 10.08
N LEU A 3 5.77 -21.41 8.83
CA LEU A 3 6.78 -20.54 8.22
C LEU A 3 6.78 -19.23 9.00
N GLY A 4 7.95 -18.72 9.40
CA GLY A 4 8.08 -17.52 10.22
C GLY A 4 7.39 -16.31 9.59
N LEU A 5 6.43 -15.73 10.31
CA LEU A 5 5.52 -14.72 9.80
C LEU A 5 5.92 -13.31 10.27
N SER A 6 6.03 -12.39 9.31
CA SER A 6 6.37 -10.97 9.49
C SER A 6 5.23 -10.20 10.19
N SER A 7 5.50 -8.99 10.69
CA SER A 7 4.52 -8.13 11.40
C SER A 7 3.20 -7.84 10.65
N THR A 8 3.14 -8.07 9.34
CA THR A 8 1.91 -7.94 8.52
C THR A 8 1.01 -9.16 8.67
N HIS A 9 1.61 -10.34 8.84
CA HIS A 9 0.93 -11.59 9.16
C HIS A 9 0.45 -11.67 10.62
N GLN A 10 0.68 -10.63 11.43
CA GLN A 10 0.05 -10.51 12.75
C GLN A 10 -1.42 -10.04 12.67
N ARG A 11 -1.99 -9.88 11.46
CA ARG A 11 -3.34 -9.31 11.27
C ARG A 11 -4.33 -10.26 10.63
N THR A 12 -3.82 -11.15 9.79
CA THR A 12 -4.61 -12.15 9.09
C THR A 12 -4.25 -13.55 9.57
N GLN A 13 -5.25 -14.34 9.96
CA GLN A 13 -5.07 -15.76 10.15
C GLN A 13 -4.94 -16.42 8.77
N LEU A 14 -3.81 -17.08 8.54
CA LEU A 14 -3.69 -18.01 7.42
C LEU A 14 -4.48 -19.26 7.75
N LEU A 15 -5.61 -19.43 7.09
CA LEU A 15 -6.24 -20.74 6.98
C LEU A 15 -5.49 -21.49 5.88
N ILE A 16 -4.40 -22.16 6.27
CA ILE A 16 -3.82 -23.21 5.42
C ILE A 16 -4.90 -24.28 5.33
N THR A 17 -5.76 -24.17 4.31
CA THR A 17 -6.86 -25.09 4.16
C THR A 17 -6.25 -26.43 3.80
N GLN A 18 -6.74 -27.46 4.49
CA GLN A 18 -6.45 -28.87 4.31
C GLN A 18 -7.01 -29.36 2.96
N LEU A 19 -6.66 -28.70 1.85
CA LEU A 19 -7.00 -29.09 0.46
C LEU A 19 -5.95 -30.05 -0.14
N LEU A 20 -4.98 -30.50 0.66
CA LEU A 20 -3.95 -31.47 0.27
C LEU A 20 -4.09 -32.84 0.94
N LYS A 21 -5.24 -33.18 1.54
CA LYS A 21 -5.45 -34.54 2.10
C LYS A 21 -6.34 -35.48 1.28
N GLU A 22 -6.96 -35.04 0.19
CA GLU A 22 -7.92 -35.90 -0.54
C GLU A 22 -7.72 -36.03 -2.06
N THR A 23 -6.53 -35.72 -2.57
CA THR A 23 -6.18 -36.05 -3.98
C THR A 23 -4.89 -36.86 -4.07
N THR A 24 -4.84 -37.98 -3.35
CA THR A 24 -4.09 -39.15 -3.83
C THR A 24 -5.07 -40.05 -4.58
N CYS A 25 -5.45 -39.65 -5.79
CA CYS A 25 -6.03 -40.58 -6.75
C CYS A 25 -4.90 -41.45 -7.31
N THR A 26 -5.14 -42.75 -7.21
CA THR A 26 -4.32 -43.84 -7.72
C THR A 26 -3.99 -43.69 -9.20
N GLY A 27 -2.72 -43.96 -9.55
CA GLY A 27 -2.30 -44.27 -10.92
C GLY A 27 -1.93 -43.08 -11.82
N TYR A 28 -0.66 -43.08 -12.24
CA TYR A 28 0.00 -42.24 -13.26
C TYR A 28 0.47 -40.83 -12.83
N PRO A 29 1.76 -40.49 -13.03
CA PRO A 29 2.27 -39.14 -12.79
C PRO A 29 1.81 -38.20 -13.90
N ARG A 30 0.60 -37.67 -13.79
CA ARG A 30 0.20 -36.45 -14.48
C ARG A 30 0.61 -35.29 -13.59
N VAL A 31 1.64 -34.54 -14.00
CA VAL A 31 2.00 -33.28 -13.36
C VAL A 31 0.90 -32.28 -13.69
N TYR A 32 -0.14 -32.23 -12.87
CA TYR A 32 -1.01 -31.06 -12.86
C TYR A 32 -0.20 -29.91 -12.28
N HIS A 33 -0.10 -28.80 -13.00
CA HIS A 33 0.33 -27.53 -12.40
C HIS A 33 -0.73 -27.15 -11.37
N LEU A 34 -0.57 -27.62 -10.14
CA LEU A 34 -1.48 -27.31 -9.04
C LEU A 34 -1.22 -25.87 -8.62
N HIS A 35 -2.10 -24.96 -9.03
CA HIS A 35 -2.12 -23.62 -8.48
C HIS A 35 -2.63 -23.69 -7.04
N LEU A 36 -1.72 -23.52 -6.09
CA LEU A 36 -2.04 -23.44 -4.67
C LEU A 36 -2.47 -22.01 -4.36
N PHE A 37 -3.59 -21.85 -3.66
CA PHE A 37 -4.09 -20.55 -3.22
C PHE A 37 -4.06 -20.45 -1.69
N LEU A 38 -3.88 -19.24 -1.19
CA LEU A 38 -3.85 -18.91 0.23
C LEU A 38 -5.07 -18.05 0.58
N PRO A 39 -6.09 -18.63 1.24
CA PRO A 39 -7.16 -17.84 1.83
C PRO A 39 -6.70 -17.21 3.15
N LYS A 40 -7.00 -15.92 3.32
CA LYS A 40 -6.69 -15.10 4.48
C LYS A 40 -7.99 -14.55 5.09
N SER A 41 -8.10 -14.62 6.41
CA SER A 41 -9.15 -13.95 7.19
C SER A 41 -8.53 -13.05 8.25
N PHE A 42 -9.28 -12.10 8.79
CA PHE A 42 -8.78 -11.22 9.85
C PHE A 42 -8.86 -11.86 11.23
N LEU A 43 -7.90 -11.57 12.09
CA LEU A 43 -7.96 -11.97 13.49
C LEU A 43 -9.16 -11.32 14.20
N PRO A 44 -9.81 -11.99 15.16
CA PRO A 44 -10.96 -11.46 15.88
C PRO A 44 -10.70 -10.09 16.53
N GLU A 45 -9.50 -9.85 17.05
CA GLU A 45 -9.12 -8.59 17.67
C GLU A 45 -9.12 -7.43 16.67
N VAL A 46 -8.71 -7.70 15.43
CA VAL A 46 -8.77 -6.72 14.34
C VAL A 46 -10.23 -6.44 13.98
N VAL A 47 -11.05 -7.48 13.81
CA VAL A 47 -12.48 -7.32 13.51
C VAL A 47 -13.18 -6.51 14.61
N ASN A 48 -12.91 -6.81 15.88
CA ASN A 48 -13.46 -6.09 17.02
C ASN A 48 -13.04 -4.62 17.07
N THR A 49 -11.80 -4.30 16.71
CA THR A 49 -11.33 -2.91 16.65
C THR A 49 -12.12 -2.11 15.60
N TRP A 50 -12.42 -2.75 14.47
CA TRP A 50 -13.02 -2.11 13.30
C TRP A 50 -14.54 -2.16 13.24
N SER A 51 -15.20 -2.91 14.13
CA SER A 51 -16.67 -2.98 14.22
C SER A 51 -17.30 -1.64 14.61
N SER A 52 -16.57 -0.78 15.32
CA SER A 52 -17.00 0.58 15.63
C SER A 52 -17.05 1.50 14.41
N ILE A 53 -16.24 1.22 13.39
CA ILE A 53 -16.16 1.98 12.14
C ILE A 53 -17.12 1.40 11.10
N TYR A 54 -17.06 0.08 10.90
CA TYR A 54 -17.94 -0.66 10.00
C TYR A 54 -19.03 -1.35 10.81
N LYS A 55 -20.21 -0.71 10.88
CA LYS A 55 -21.36 -1.17 11.67
C LYS A 55 -21.92 -2.51 11.21
N GLU A 56 -21.78 -2.84 9.92
CA GLU A 56 -22.24 -4.08 9.31
C GLU A 56 -21.14 -4.65 8.42
N ASP A 57 -21.13 -5.97 8.27
CA ASP A 57 -20.21 -6.72 7.41
C ASP A 57 -18.73 -6.32 7.58
N THR A 58 -18.28 -6.10 8.82
CA THR A 58 -16.92 -5.63 9.13
C THR A 58 -15.84 -6.44 8.43
N VAL A 59 -15.97 -7.78 8.38
CA VAL A 59 -15.01 -8.67 7.71
C VAL A 59 -14.98 -8.44 6.19
N LEU A 60 -16.14 -8.28 5.54
CA LEU A 60 -16.22 -7.97 4.10
C LEU A 60 -15.55 -6.63 3.82
N GLN A 61 -15.87 -5.60 4.60
CA GLN A 61 -15.28 -4.27 4.44
C GLN A 61 -13.76 -4.31 4.59
N LEU A 62 -13.24 -5.05 5.57
CA LEU A 62 -11.81 -5.26 5.73
C LEU A 62 -11.18 -5.97 4.52
N CYS A 63 -11.80 -7.03 4.00
CA CYS A 63 -11.33 -7.72 2.79
C CYS A 63 -11.29 -6.78 1.58
N LEU A 64 -12.34 -5.99 1.37
CA LEU A 64 -12.40 -5.02 0.28
C LEU A 64 -11.29 -3.97 0.38
N ARG A 65 -10.99 -3.48 1.59
CA ARG A 65 -9.90 -2.52 1.82
C ARG A 65 -8.52 -3.13 1.56
N GLU A 66 -8.29 -4.38 1.94
CA GLU A 66 -7.05 -5.09 1.67
C GLU A 66 -6.81 -5.27 0.16
N ILE A 67 -7.84 -5.71 -0.58
CA ILE A 67 -7.80 -5.84 -2.04
C ILE A 67 -7.51 -4.47 -2.70
N GLN A 68 -8.19 -3.41 -2.26
CA GLN A 68 -7.98 -2.06 -2.77
C GLN A 68 -6.55 -1.56 -2.51
N GLN A 69 -6.01 -1.81 -1.32
CA GLN A 69 -4.65 -1.43 -0.95
C GLN A 69 -3.61 -2.15 -1.83
N GLN A 70 -3.73 -3.47 -1.99
CA GLN A 70 -2.85 -4.24 -2.87
C GLN A 70 -2.95 -3.76 -4.32
N ARG A 71 -4.17 -3.47 -4.80
CA ARG A 71 -4.40 -2.95 -6.15
C ARG A 71 -3.79 -1.56 -6.37
N ALA A 72 -3.80 -0.69 -5.36
CA ALA A 72 -3.14 0.61 -5.44
C ALA A 72 -1.62 0.45 -5.59
N ALA A 73 -1.01 -0.44 -4.79
CA ALA A 73 0.40 -0.76 -4.90
C ALA A 73 0.75 -1.41 -6.26
N GLN A 74 -0.11 -2.30 -6.78
CA GLN A 74 0.01 -2.87 -8.13
C GLN A 74 0.07 -1.78 -9.21
N LYS A 75 -0.81 -0.78 -9.16
CA LYS A 75 -0.83 0.33 -10.14
C LYS A 75 0.44 1.17 -10.09
N LEU A 76 0.94 1.48 -8.89
CA LEU A 76 2.20 2.20 -8.71
C LEU A 76 3.39 1.40 -9.24
N LEU A 77 3.45 0.10 -8.94
CA LEU A 77 4.52 -0.80 -9.40
C LEU A 77 4.48 -1.01 -10.91
N PHE A 78 3.28 -1.05 -11.51
CA PHE A 78 3.12 -1.06 -12.95
C PHE A 78 3.73 0.19 -13.58
N ALA A 79 3.40 1.38 -13.06
CA ALA A 79 3.99 2.63 -13.53
C ALA A 79 5.52 2.66 -13.35
N PHE A 80 6.03 2.20 -12.20
CA PHE A 80 7.46 2.05 -11.95
C PHE A 80 8.15 1.21 -13.03
N ASN A 81 7.58 0.05 -13.37
CA ASN A 81 8.15 -0.85 -14.38
C ASN A 81 8.15 -0.24 -15.78
N GLN A 82 7.22 0.65 -16.11
CA GLN A 82 7.18 1.36 -17.39
C GLN A 82 8.22 2.49 -17.46
N MET A 83 8.50 3.16 -16.33
CA MET A 83 9.34 4.36 -16.29
C MET A 83 10.79 4.09 -15.89
N LYS A 84 11.08 2.97 -15.23
CA LYS A 84 12.44 2.65 -14.79
C LYS A 84 13.41 2.58 -16.00
N PRO A 85 14.67 3.02 -15.84
CA PRO A 85 15.67 2.84 -16.88
C PRO A 85 15.99 1.35 -17.09
N LYS A 86 16.39 1.00 -18.31
CA LYS A 86 16.79 -0.38 -18.68
C LYS A 86 17.95 -0.95 -17.85
N SER A 87 18.72 -0.08 -17.18
CA SER A 87 19.79 -0.48 -16.26
C SER A 87 19.28 -1.14 -14.96
N ILE A 88 17.97 -1.05 -14.66
CA ILE A 88 17.31 -1.75 -13.55
C ILE A 88 16.64 -3.01 -14.11
N PRO A 89 17.25 -4.20 -13.94
CA PRO A 89 16.81 -5.39 -14.65
C PRO A 89 15.54 -6.02 -14.09
N TYR A 90 15.24 -5.82 -12.80
CA TYR A 90 14.11 -6.48 -12.13
C TYR A 90 12.81 -5.70 -12.31
N SER A 91 11.74 -6.41 -12.66
CA SER A 91 10.39 -5.91 -12.85
C SER A 91 9.47 -6.55 -11.80
N PRO A 92 9.54 -6.10 -10.54
CA PRO A 92 8.69 -6.61 -9.47
C PRO A 92 7.20 -6.48 -9.80
N ARG A 93 6.37 -7.37 -9.23
CA ARG A 93 4.91 -7.34 -9.35
C ARG A 93 4.24 -7.71 -8.03
N PHE A 94 3.12 -7.09 -7.72
CA PHE A 94 2.25 -7.52 -6.64
C PHE A 94 1.26 -8.57 -7.14
N LEU A 95 0.99 -9.61 -6.35
CA LEU A 95 -0.01 -10.63 -6.66
C LEU A 95 -1.41 -10.04 -6.79
N GLU A 96 -2.24 -10.67 -7.62
CA GLU A 96 -3.67 -10.40 -7.59
C GLU A 96 -4.31 -11.02 -6.35
N VAL A 97 -5.27 -10.29 -5.78
CA VAL A 97 -6.06 -10.72 -4.63
C VAL A 97 -7.52 -10.72 -5.03
N PHE A 98 -8.21 -11.81 -4.71
CA PHE A 98 -9.62 -12.02 -5.00
C PHE A 98 -10.42 -12.03 -3.71
N LEU A 99 -11.67 -11.60 -3.80
CA LEU A 99 -12.64 -11.74 -2.72
C LEU A 99 -13.31 -13.11 -2.84
N MET A 100 -13.39 -13.85 -1.74
CA MET A 100 -14.06 -15.16 -1.69
C MET A 100 -15.03 -15.22 -0.52
N TYR A 101 -16.25 -15.67 -0.76
CA TYR A 101 -17.18 -16.06 0.30
C TYR A 101 -17.17 -17.58 0.45
N CYS A 102 -17.01 -18.08 1.67
CA CYS A 102 -17.11 -19.51 1.95
C CYS A 102 -18.37 -19.80 2.77
N HIS A 103 -19.36 -20.45 2.16
CA HIS A 103 -20.62 -20.80 2.82
C HIS A 103 -20.41 -21.70 4.04
N SER A 104 -19.53 -22.70 3.96
CA SER A 104 -19.26 -23.62 5.07
C SER A 104 -18.63 -22.93 6.28
N ALA A 105 -17.91 -21.82 6.06
CA ALA A 105 -17.30 -21.02 7.11
C ALA A 105 -18.11 -19.76 7.48
N GLY A 106 -19.21 -19.50 6.75
CA GLY A 106 -20.11 -18.35 6.95
C GLY A 106 -19.43 -16.98 6.86
N GLN A 107 -18.31 -16.83 6.14
CA GLN A 107 -17.50 -15.61 6.19
C GLN A 107 -16.77 -15.31 4.88
N TRP A 108 -16.29 -14.06 4.78
CA TRP A 108 -15.49 -13.54 3.66
C TRP A 108 -13.99 -13.70 3.91
N PHE A 109 -13.26 -13.90 2.81
CA PHE A 109 -11.81 -14.07 2.77
C PHE A 109 -11.21 -13.25 1.63
N THR A 110 -9.94 -12.90 1.77
CA THR A 110 -9.07 -12.55 0.64
C THR A 110 -8.30 -13.80 0.20
N VAL A 111 -8.09 -13.97 -1.10
CA VAL A 111 -7.41 -15.14 -1.67
C VAL A 111 -6.39 -14.70 -2.69
N GLU A 112 -5.18 -15.24 -2.60
CA GLU A 112 -4.09 -14.98 -3.55
C GLU A 112 -3.30 -16.26 -3.83
N GLU A 113 -2.45 -16.23 -4.87
CA GLU A 113 -1.59 -17.37 -5.22
C GLU A 113 -0.52 -17.61 -4.16
N CYS A 114 -0.30 -18.88 -3.81
CA CYS A 114 0.75 -19.30 -2.90
C CYS A 114 2.11 -19.24 -3.59
N MET A 115 2.98 -18.36 -3.12
CA MET A 115 4.35 -18.26 -3.62
C MET A 115 5.22 -19.40 -3.10
N THR A 116 5.85 -20.14 -4.01
CA THR A 116 6.86 -21.14 -3.65
C THR A 116 8.24 -20.50 -3.60
N GLY A 117 8.91 -20.58 -2.44
CA GLY A 117 10.29 -20.14 -2.26
C GLY A 117 10.51 -19.43 -0.93
N ARG A 118 11.70 -18.82 -0.78
CA ARG A 118 12.05 -18.12 0.45
C ARG A 118 11.35 -16.76 0.52
N PHE A 119 10.33 -16.68 1.37
CA PHE A 119 9.67 -15.43 1.71
C PHE A 119 10.65 -14.48 2.40
N ARG A 120 10.68 -13.22 1.96
CA ARG A 120 11.50 -12.16 2.54
C ARG A 120 10.69 -10.88 2.68
N LYS A 121 10.99 -10.14 3.73
CA LYS A 121 10.55 -8.76 3.93
C LYS A 121 11.72 -7.83 3.64
N TYR A 122 11.52 -6.78 2.86
CA TYR A 122 12.55 -5.83 2.44
C TYR A 122 12.55 -4.59 3.33
N ASN A 123 11.37 -4.08 3.66
CA ASN A 123 11.16 -3.01 4.64
C ASN A 123 9.87 -3.27 5.42
N ASN A 124 9.60 -2.47 6.45
CA ASN A 124 8.38 -2.56 7.24
C ASN A 124 7.55 -1.27 7.19
N ASN A 125 6.34 -1.31 7.72
CA ASN A 125 5.45 -0.15 7.79
C ASN A 125 5.91 0.98 8.74
N THR A 126 6.98 0.79 9.53
CA THR A 126 7.59 1.84 10.37
C THR A 126 8.78 2.54 9.72
N GLY A 127 9.03 2.25 8.44
CA GLY A 127 10.11 2.86 7.65
C GLY A 127 11.49 2.26 7.90
N ASN A 128 11.59 1.12 8.61
CA ASN A 128 12.86 0.40 8.73
C ASN A 128 13.11 -0.45 7.49
N GLU A 129 14.35 -0.46 7.00
CA GLU A 129 14.78 -1.19 5.82
C GLU A 129 15.87 -2.20 6.17
N ASN A 130 15.87 -3.34 5.49
CA ASN A 130 16.97 -4.29 5.56
C ASN A 130 18.15 -3.79 4.72
N VAL A 131 19.39 -4.09 5.15
CA VAL A 131 20.58 -3.77 4.36
C VAL A 131 20.56 -4.59 3.07
N PRO A 132 20.50 -3.96 1.87
CA PRO A 132 20.33 -4.69 0.63
C PRO A 132 21.63 -5.36 0.19
N THR A 133 21.59 -6.67 0.00
CA THR A 133 22.74 -7.53 -0.37
C THR A 133 22.87 -7.76 -1.87
N ASN A 134 21.80 -7.53 -2.63
CA ASN A 134 21.75 -7.81 -4.07
C ASN A 134 20.93 -6.75 -4.82
N LYS A 135 20.98 -6.82 -6.16
CA LYS A 135 20.32 -5.83 -7.05
C LYS A 135 18.79 -5.86 -6.95
N LEU A 136 18.19 -7.01 -6.66
CA LEU A 136 16.74 -7.13 -6.44
C LEU A 136 16.33 -6.37 -5.19
N GLU A 137 16.99 -6.63 -4.06
CA GLU A 137 16.74 -5.93 -2.79
C GLU A 137 16.92 -4.41 -2.92
N LYS A 138 17.97 -3.96 -3.63
CA LYS A 138 18.15 -2.53 -3.95
C LYS A 138 16.99 -1.95 -4.76
N THR A 139 16.47 -2.73 -5.72
CA THR A 139 15.31 -2.34 -6.54
C THR A 139 14.04 -2.22 -5.70
N MET A 140 13.81 -3.16 -4.78
CA MET A 140 12.65 -3.12 -3.87
C MET A 140 12.69 -1.88 -2.98
N LEU A 141 13.81 -1.60 -2.32
CA LEU A 141 13.93 -0.40 -1.47
C LEU A 141 13.81 0.90 -2.27
N ALA A 142 14.40 0.93 -3.48
CA ALA A 142 14.27 2.08 -4.37
C ALA A 142 12.83 2.29 -4.86
N PHE A 143 12.03 1.23 -4.99
CA PHE A 143 10.61 1.35 -5.35
C PHE A 143 9.83 2.12 -4.27
N SER A 144 10.01 1.84 -2.98
CA SER A 144 9.37 2.62 -1.91
C SER A 144 9.69 4.11 -2.02
N HIS A 145 10.97 4.46 -2.18
CA HIS A 145 11.38 5.85 -2.38
C HIS A 145 10.76 6.44 -3.66
N TRP A 146 10.82 5.72 -4.77
CA TRP A 146 10.22 6.15 -6.03
C TRP A 146 8.72 6.45 -5.89
N THR A 147 7.95 5.66 -5.12
CA THR A 147 6.52 5.94 -4.94
C THR A 147 6.27 7.28 -4.27
N TYR A 148 7.10 7.63 -3.28
CA TYR A 148 7.02 8.91 -2.59
C TYR A 148 7.31 10.07 -3.54
N GLU A 149 8.40 10.01 -4.31
CA GLU A 149 8.76 11.09 -5.24
C GLU A 149 7.78 11.18 -6.43
N TYR A 150 7.40 10.03 -7.01
CA TYR A 150 6.47 9.97 -8.14
C TYR A 150 5.10 10.56 -7.80
N THR A 151 4.62 10.32 -6.58
CA THR A 151 3.33 10.85 -6.10
C THR A 151 3.46 12.21 -5.41
N ARG A 152 4.62 12.87 -5.52
CA ARG A 152 4.90 14.19 -4.93
C ARG A 152 4.62 14.23 -3.42
N GLY A 153 4.94 13.15 -2.73
CA GLY A 153 4.77 12.98 -1.30
C GLY A 153 3.39 12.53 -0.84
N GLU A 154 2.41 12.34 -1.74
CA GLU A 154 1.05 11.95 -1.35
C GLU A 154 0.94 10.50 -0.87
N PHE A 155 1.69 9.58 -1.48
CA PHE A 155 1.65 8.17 -1.15
C PHE A 155 3.04 7.58 -0.97
N LEU A 156 3.16 6.67 -0.02
CA LEU A 156 4.35 5.89 0.24
C LEU A 156 3.97 4.41 0.37
N VAL A 157 4.56 3.56 -0.48
CA VAL A 157 4.37 2.11 -0.38
C VAL A 157 5.49 1.51 0.47
N LEU A 158 5.11 0.91 1.60
CA LEU A 158 5.99 0.20 2.53
C LEU A 158 5.55 -1.27 2.66
N ASP A 159 6.20 -1.97 3.58
CA ASP A 159 5.90 -3.35 3.92
C ASP A 159 6.12 -4.31 2.74
N LEU A 160 7.13 -4.00 1.92
CA LEU A 160 7.47 -4.77 0.74
C LEU A 160 7.95 -6.16 1.18
N GLN A 161 7.24 -7.20 0.76
CA GLN A 161 7.54 -8.58 1.13
C GLN A 161 7.02 -9.56 0.07
N GLY A 162 7.66 -10.73 -0.03
CA GLY A 162 7.27 -11.78 -0.95
C GLY A 162 8.42 -12.71 -1.33
N VAL A 163 8.35 -13.32 -2.51
CA VAL A 163 9.36 -14.25 -3.03
C VAL A 163 9.90 -13.75 -4.35
N GLY A 164 11.19 -13.40 -4.35
CA GLY A 164 11.84 -12.84 -5.54
C GLY A 164 11.20 -11.52 -5.97
N GLU A 165 10.74 -11.47 -7.22
CA GLU A 165 10.05 -10.32 -7.82
C GLU A 165 8.54 -10.29 -7.51
N ASN A 166 7.99 -11.36 -6.94
CA ASN A 166 6.57 -11.41 -6.56
C ASN A 166 6.41 -10.87 -5.15
N LEU A 167 5.55 -9.87 -5.00
CA LEU A 167 5.25 -9.18 -3.75
C LEU A 167 3.79 -9.38 -3.36
N THR A 168 3.51 -9.27 -2.07
CA THR A 168 2.14 -9.28 -1.53
C THR A 168 2.06 -8.47 -0.24
N ASP A 169 0.85 -8.20 0.24
CA ASP A 169 0.56 -7.53 1.50
C ASP A 169 1.32 -6.20 1.72
N PRO A 170 1.33 -5.26 0.74
CA PRO A 170 1.96 -3.96 0.95
C PRO A 170 1.15 -3.10 1.91
N SER A 171 1.79 -2.13 2.55
CA SER A 171 1.10 -1.02 3.21
C SER A 171 1.19 0.23 2.35
N VAL A 172 0.04 0.81 1.96
CA VAL A 172 -0.01 2.08 1.21
C VAL A 172 -0.34 3.19 2.19
N ILE A 173 0.67 3.97 2.54
CA ILE A 173 0.56 5.09 3.48
C ILE A 173 0.20 6.33 2.67
N LYS A 174 -0.83 7.06 3.10
CA LYS A 174 -1.18 8.37 2.54
C LYS A 174 -0.65 9.46 3.46
N ALA A 175 -0.02 10.51 2.93
CA ALA A 175 0.30 11.70 3.70
C ALA A 175 -0.99 12.43 4.09
N TRP A 176 -1.11 12.85 5.35
CA TRP A 176 -2.27 13.61 5.79
C TRP A 176 -2.19 15.04 5.27
N GLY A 177 -3.07 15.40 4.34
CA GLY A 177 -3.50 16.79 4.19
C GLY A 177 -4.56 17.10 5.25
N ARG A 178 -4.65 18.36 5.72
CA ARG A 178 -5.49 18.87 6.84
C ARG A 178 -7.01 18.57 6.81
N ARG A 179 -7.54 17.70 5.93
CA ARG A 179 -8.99 17.52 5.73
C ARG A 179 -9.53 16.10 5.52
N SER A 180 -8.74 15.03 5.68
CA SER A 180 -9.33 13.68 5.65
C SER A 180 -8.83 12.83 6.80
N GLN A 181 -9.68 12.64 7.80
CA GLN A 181 -9.59 11.55 8.79
C GLN A 181 -9.89 10.17 8.16
N ASP A 182 -10.10 10.12 6.84
CA ASP A 182 -10.44 8.91 6.11
C ASP A 182 -9.22 7.98 6.04
N MET A 183 -9.32 6.85 6.75
CA MET A 183 -8.41 5.72 6.62
C MET A 183 -8.62 5.06 5.24
N ILE A 184 -7.96 5.60 4.21
CA ILE A 184 -8.23 5.23 2.81
C ILE A 184 -7.78 3.80 2.48
N PHE A 185 -6.65 3.35 3.05
CA PHE A 185 -6.09 2.03 2.79
C PHE A 185 -5.86 1.27 4.10
N GLY A 186 -6.92 0.57 4.54
CA GLY A 186 -6.86 -0.50 5.53
C GLY A 186 -6.36 -0.16 6.95
N PRO A 187 -6.20 -1.19 7.80
CA PRO A 187 -5.82 -1.03 9.21
C PRO A 187 -4.34 -0.73 9.45
N ALA A 188 -3.55 -0.65 8.38
CA ALA A 188 -2.09 -0.58 8.44
C ALA A 188 -1.51 0.84 8.46
N ASN A 189 -2.35 1.84 8.26
CA ASN A 189 -1.91 3.19 7.98
C ASN A 189 -1.41 3.90 9.25
N LEU A 190 -0.08 3.91 9.43
CA LEU A 190 0.60 4.66 10.50
C LEU A 190 0.83 6.15 10.14
N GLY A 191 0.38 6.58 8.96
CA GLY A 191 0.36 7.96 8.52
C GLY A 191 1.68 8.71 8.52
N GLU A 192 1.63 9.98 8.93
CA GLU A 192 2.77 10.90 8.83
C GLU A 192 4.02 10.36 9.55
N ASP A 193 3.84 9.62 10.64
CA ASP A 193 4.96 9.02 11.37
C ASP A 193 5.70 7.99 10.52
N ALA A 194 5.00 7.18 9.73
CA ALA A 194 5.65 6.24 8.81
C ALA A 194 6.43 6.96 7.72
N ILE A 195 5.87 8.05 7.17
CA ILE A 195 6.54 8.87 6.15
C ILE A 195 7.79 9.54 6.74
N LYS A 196 7.66 10.22 7.88
CA LYS A 196 8.79 10.87 8.57
C LYS A 196 9.89 9.88 8.92
N ASN A 197 9.51 8.70 9.44
CA ASN A 197 10.47 7.65 9.76
C ASN A 197 11.17 7.12 8.51
N PHE A 198 10.43 6.89 7.42
CA PHE A 198 11.01 6.47 6.16
C PHE A 198 12.00 7.51 5.61
N CYS A 199 11.59 8.77 5.50
CA CYS A 199 12.45 9.85 4.98
C CYS A 199 13.71 10.07 5.82
N SER A 200 13.65 9.84 7.14
CA SER A 200 14.82 10.01 8.01
C SER A 200 15.77 8.82 8.03
N LYS A 201 15.31 7.62 7.64
CA LYS A 201 16.06 6.36 7.73
C LYS A 201 16.50 5.79 6.38
N HIS A 202 15.74 6.06 5.31
CA HIS A 202 16.02 5.52 3.98
C HIS A 202 17.42 5.91 3.53
N GLN A 203 18.19 4.93 3.06
CA GLN A 203 19.51 5.17 2.50
C GLN A 203 19.47 4.93 1.00
N CYS A 204 19.63 6.02 0.24
CA CYS A 204 19.64 5.94 -1.22
C CYS A 204 20.73 4.96 -1.70
N ASN A 205 20.29 4.00 -2.52
CA ASN A 205 21.17 3.00 -3.09
C ASN A 205 21.41 3.26 -4.60
N THR A 206 22.13 2.36 -5.26
CA THR A 206 22.44 2.48 -6.70
C THR A 206 21.20 2.53 -7.59
N CYS A 207 20.11 1.85 -7.23
CA CYS A 207 18.86 1.93 -7.97
C CYS A 207 18.20 3.30 -7.82
N CYS A 208 18.19 3.89 -6.61
CA CYS A 208 17.68 5.26 -6.40
C CYS A 208 18.44 6.27 -7.29
N ARG A 209 19.77 6.17 -7.32
CA ARG A 209 20.61 7.02 -8.19
C ARG A 209 20.35 6.81 -9.68
N ASN A 210 20.16 5.56 -10.12
CA ASN A 210 19.82 5.25 -11.51
C ASN A 210 18.44 5.81 -11.92
N LEU A 211 17.49 5.83 -10.99
CA LEU A 211 16.17 6.45 -11.14
C LEU A 211 16.23 7.99 -11.07
N LYS A 212 17.39 8.56 -10.74
CA LYS A 212 17.61 10.00 -10.52
C LYS A 212 16.70 10.58 -9.42
N LEU A 213 16.44 9.78 -8.39
CA LEU A 213 15.64 10.22 -7.25
C LEU A 213 16.40 11.24 -6.41
N THR A 214 15.66 12.20 -5.87
CA THR A 214 16.18 13.22 -4.97
C THR A 214 16.56 12.58 -3.64
N GLU A 215 17.71 12.92 -3.06
CA GLU A 215 18.03 12.41 -1.72
C GLU A 215 17.03 12.96 -0.69
N LEU A 216 16.36 12.06 0.03
CA LEU A 216 15.48 12.42 1.14
C LEU A 216 16.35 13.01 2.26
N LYS A 217 16.31 14.33 2.48
CA LYS A 217 17.01 14.94 3.61
C LYS A 217 16.15 14.84 4.87
N ARG A 218 16.83 14.82 6.02
CA ARG A 218 16.24 14.76 7.36
C ARG A 218 15.25 15.90 7.70
N THR A 219 15.16 16.94 6.87
CA THR A 219 14.39 18.17 7.11
C THR A 219 13.39 18.52 6.02
N ASP A 220 13.26 17.73 4.95
CA ASP A 220 12.43 18.10 3.78
C ASP A 220 10.94 17.75 3.94
N TYR A 221 10.53 17.27 5.13
CA TYR A 221 9.11 17.22 5.48
C TYR A 221 8.67 18.59 6.00
N THR A 222 8.35 19.49 5.08
CA THR A 222 7.49 20.63 5.36
C THR A 222 6.09 20.28 4.85
N PRO A 223 5.07 20.18 5.73
CA PRO A 223 3.70 20.25 5.28
C PRO A 223 3.53 21.62 4.60
N ASP A 224 3.52 21.61 3.27
CA ASP A 224 3.47 22.72 2.32
C ASP A 224 3.18 24.13 2.92
N GLU A 225 4.23 24.94 3.15
CA GLU A 225 4.11 26.40 3.35
C GLU A 225 4.21 27.18 2.02
N ALA A 226 4.31 26.50 0.86
CA ALA A 226 4.63 27.16 -0.42
C ALA A 226 3.44 27.83 -1.13
N LEU A 227 2.23 27.85 -0.55
CA LEU A 227 1.06 28.49 -1.17
C LEU A 227 0.64 29.85 -0.57
N ILE A 228 1.32 30.35 0.47
CA ILE A 228 0.92 31.59 1.15
C ILE A 228 1.49 32.86 0.49
N LEU A 229 2.46 32.76 -0.43
CA LEU A 229 3.12 33.96 -0.97
C LEU A 229 2.32 34.73 -2.04
N ASN A 230 1.22 34.19 -2.55
CA ASN A 230 0.44 34.84 -3.62
C ASN A 230 -0.78 35.64 -3.14
N SER A 231 -1.04 35.76 -1.84
CA SER A 231 -2.17 36.55 -1.31
C SER A 231 -1.78 37.87 -0.62
N SER A 232 -0.50 38.26 -0.63
CA SER A 232 -0.02 39.39 0.19
C SER A 232 0.17 40.72 -0.56
N LEU A 233 -0.23 40.82 -1.84
CA LEU A 233 -0.24 42.10 -2.56
C LEU A 233 -1.67 42.50 -2.92
N GLN A 234 -2.34 43.15 -1.97
CA GLN A 234 -3.22 44.32 -2.13
C GLN A 234 -4.12 44.43 -0.88
N ARG A 235 -3.61 45.08 0.18
CA ARG A 235 -4.45 45.72 1.20
C ARG A 235 -4.64 47.18 0.79
N ILE A 236 -5.76 47.47 0.15
CA ILE A 236 -6.37 48.80 0.17
C ILE A 236 -7.82 48.60 0.59
N SER A 237 -8.15 49.12 1.78
CA SER A 237 -9.48 49.08 2.39
C SER A 237 -10.47 49.94 1.61
N PRO A 238 -11.76 49.58 1.61
CA PRO A 238 -12.79 50.61 1.60
C PRO A 238 -13.79 50.44 2.75
N THR A 239 -14.15 51.59 3.29
CA THR A 239 -15.20 51.86 4.27
C THR A 239 -16.59 51.48 3.76
N CYS A 240 -17.46 51.16 4.73
CA CYS A 240 -18.85 50.76 4.59
C CYS A 240 -19.76 51.94 4.14
N SER A 241 -20.59 51.72 3.12
CA SER A 241 -21.83 52.45 2.88
C SER A 241 -22.85 51.50 2.24
N GLU A 242 -24.09 51.57 2.71
CA GLU A 242 -25.27 50.82 2.26
C GLU A 242 -25.69 51.21 0.83
N GLU A 243 -26.22 50.26 0.05
CA GLU A 243 -27.37 50.43 -0.88
C GLU A 243 -27.75 49.10 -1.61
N GLU A 244 -28.94 49.09 -2.20
CA GLU A 244 -29.88 47.99 -2.47
C GLU A 244 -29.56 46.89 -3.54
N SER A 245 -30.27 45.76 -3.40
CA SER A 245 -30.64 44.65 -4.32
C SER A 245 -31.00 45.09 -5.78
N PRO A 246 -30.91 44.28 -6.89
CA PRO A 246 -31.46 42.91 -7.01
C PRO A 246 -30.86 41.84 -7.99
N GLN A 247 -31.21 40.58 -7.69
CA GLN A 247 -31.58 39.40 -8.54
C GLN A 247 -30.69 38.85 -9.70
N GLN A 248 -30.25 37.58 -9.51
CA GLN A 248 -30.20 36.40 -10.44
C GLN A 248 -29.22 36.37 -11.66
N PRO A 249 -28.94 35.18 -12.27
CA PRO A 249 -28.83 33.80 -11.74
C PRO A 249 -27.55 33.03 -12.19
N ILE A 250 -27.45 31.83 -11.63
CA ILE A 250 -26.48 30.73 -11.80
C ILE A 250 -26.18 30.37 -13.28
N ARG A 251 -24.90 30.09 -13.59
CA ARG A 251 -24.53 29.28 -14.77
C ARG A 251 -23.47 28.22 -14.40
N VAL A 252 -23.92 26.97 -14.41
CA VAL A 252 -23.08 25.76 -14.42
C VAL A 252 -22.64 25.53 -15.87
N MET A 253 -21.36 25.24 -16.09
CA MET A 253 -20.89 24.71 -17.37
C MET A 253 -20.30 23.31 -17.15
N LEU A 254 -20.83 22.40 -17.96
CA LEU A 254 -20.52 20.98 -18.12
C LEU A 254 -19.03 20.74 -18.40
#